data_AF-A0A948HIX5-F1
#
_entry.id   AF-A0A948HIX5-F1
#
_cell.length_a   1.000
_cell.length_b   1.000
_cell.length_c   1.000
_cell.angle_alpha   90.00
_cell.angle_beta   90.00
_cell.angle_gamma   90.00
#
_symmetry.space_group_name_H-M   'P 1'
#
loop_
_entity.id
_entity.type
_entity.pdbx_description
1 polymer ?
#
loop_
_entity_poly.entity_id
_entity_poly.type
_entity_poly.pdbx_seq_one_letter_code
_entity_poly.pdbx_strand_id
1 'polypeptide(L)'
;MSLSLDKLRLLRRQAGDATAAPASGPAIAPGRGSAAADTGAPGGTGSAPLPAAANDARARTPAPASVFGWVEQEIRHKPTGAAARETAPAVPAVPPVPVPVPALRKPEIGGLRRLLGLRDRGLSTATPRENAKDRHVPGEEIAPGLFLIESFVTQAIPTEPLSLAFAKREGEQVQPQDLLFFDTETTGLAGGTGTRAFMIGAADWHTHPDRGDGLRIRQLLMTTMAAETAMLREFAGWLQPSTVFSSYNGRCYDAPLLKTRYRLARQRCPITPLDHVDLLFPTRRRYRGTWENCRLATIERQLLQIVREDDLPGSEAPAAWLNYLRGGSAVNLRRVAEHNHQDVVTLALLMRRLVAEEQRDRETLALQAIDAV
;
A
#
# COMPACT_ATOMS: atom_id res chain seq x y z
N MET A 1 17.41 -28.79 19.23
CA MET A 1 17.04 -29.05 20.64
C MET A 1 15.51 -29.09 20.74
N SER A 2 14.91 -30.28 20.84
CA SER A 2 13.46 -30.46 20.90
C SER A 2 12.96 -30.28 22.34
N LEU A 3 12.01 -29.38 22.55
CA LEU A 3 11.36 -29.15 23.85
C LEU A 3 10.33 -30.26 24.10
N SER A 4 10.43 -30.97 25.23
CA SER A 4 9.53 -32.09 25.56
C SER A 4 8.13 -31.60 25.97
N LEU A 5 7.15 -32.49 25.78
CA LEU A 5 5.72 -32.29 26.06
C LEU A 5 5.42 -31.83 27.49
N ASP A 6 6.29 -32.14 28.45
CA ASP A 6 6.13 -31.72 29.84
C ASP A 6 6.35 -30.22 30.02
N LYS A 7 7.23 -29.62 29.21
CA LYS A 7 7.45 -28.16 29.20
C LYS A 7 6.26 -27.41 28.60
N LEU A 8 5.56 -28.00 27.64
CA LEU A 8 4.31 -27.46 27.07
C LEU A 8 3.15 -27.50 28.07
N ARG A 9 3.05 -28.55 28.89
CA ARG A 9 2.02 -28.68 29.94
C ARG A 9 2.23 -27.69 31.08
N LEU A 10 3.48 -27.38 31.42
CA LEU A 10 3.83 -26.44 32.47
C LEU A 10 3.53 -24.98 32.06
N LEU A 11 3.75 -24.65 30.78
CA LEU A 11 3.38 -23.34 30.21
C LEU A 11 1.86 -23.13 30.13
N ARG A 12 1.10 -24.20 29.87
CA ARG A 12 -0.37 -24.13 29.83
C ARG A 12 -1.02 -23.93 31.21
N ARG A 13 -0.35 -24.36 32.29
CA ARG A 13 -0.79 -24.06 33.67
C ARG A 13 -0.43 -22.64 34.13
N GLN A 14 0.58 -22.01 33.53
CA GLN A 14 0.98 -20.63 33.86
C GLN A 14 0.17 -19.57 33.10
N ALA A 15 -0.47 -19.93 31.99
CA ALA A 15 -1.37 -19.07 31.21
C ALA A 15 -2.83 -19.39 31.53
N GLY A 16 -3.35 -18.91 32.66
CA GLY A 16 -4.69 -19.22 33.18
C GLY A 16 -5.82 -19.14 32.15
N ASP A 17 -6.63 -20.20 32.11
CA ASP A 17 -7.80 -20.36 31.24
C ASP A 17 -8.97 -19.45 31.66
N ALA A 18 -9.54 -18.73 30.69
CA ALA A 18 -10.87 -18.12 30.80
C ALA A 18 -11.91 -19.09 30.22
N THR A 19 -12.57 -19.84 31.09
CA THR A 19 -13.65 -20.77 30.76
C THR A 19 -14.93 -19.99 30.45
N ALA A 20 -15.59 -20.33 29.32
CA ALA A 20 -16.89 -19.81 28.91
C ALA A 20 -18.03 -20.43 29.74
N ALA A 21 -19.01 -19.59 30.14
CA ALA A 21 -20.23 -20.01 30.83
C ALA A 21 -21.38 -20.29 29.83
N PRO A 22 -22.29 -21.24 30.12
CA PRO A 22 -23.36 -21.65 29.21
C PRO A 22 -24.64 -20.80 29.35
N ALA A 23 -25.39 -20.75 28.25
CA ALA A 23 -26.67 -20.05 28.12
C ALA A 23 -27.81 -20.78 28.85
N SER A 24 -28.66 -20.01 29.53
CA SER A 24 -29.92 -20.44 30.13
C SER A 24 -31.10 -19.82 29.36
N GLY A 25 -32.10 -20.64 29.06
CA GLY A 25 -33.44 -20.20 28.66
C GLY A 25 -34.50 -20.82 29.58
N PRO A 26 -35.75 -20.33 29.56
CA PRO A 26 -36.87 -21.24 29.78
C PRO A 26 -38.13 -21.00 28.89
N ALA A 27 -38.65 -22.13 28.40
CA ALA A 27 -40.03 -22.66 28.32
C ALA A 27 -41.31 -21.81 27.98
N ILE A 28 -41.97 -22.18 26.86
CA ILE A 28 -43.37 -22.66 26.61
C ILE A 28 -44.55 -21.95 27.36
N ALA A 29 -45.38 -21.09 26.71
CA ALA A 29 -46.63 -21.27 25.88
C ALA A 29 -47.95 -21.08 26.68
N PRO A 30 -49.19 -21.04 26.10
CA PRO A 30 -49.69 -20.70 24.74
C PRO A 30 -50.88 -19.68 24.75
N GLY A 31 -51.36 -19.19 23.58
CA GLY A 31 -52.72 -18.60 23.54
C GLY A 31 -53.13 -17.72 22.33
N ARG A 32 -53.85 -18.35 21.38
CA ARG A 32 -55.06 -17.91 20.62
C ARG A 32 -55.16 -16.56 19.87
N GLY A 33 -55.58 -16.69 18.60
CA GLY A 33 -56.49 -15.80 17.85
C GLY A 33 -55.86 -14.50 17.32
N SER A 34 -56.30 -13.83 16.25
CA SER A 34 -57.29 -14.04 15.20
C SER A 34 -57.32 -12.71 14.42
N ALA A 35 -57.26 -12.79 13.08
CA ALA A 35 -57.95 -11.92 12.11
C ALA A 35 -57.71 -10.39 12.05
N ALA A 36 -57.53 -9.94 10.80
CA ALA A 36 -58.20 -8.83 10.12
C ALA A 36 -57.93 -7.38 10.58
N ALA A 37 -57.34 -6.57 9.69
CA ALA A 37 -58.02 -5.63 8.79
C ALA A 37 -58.35 -4.31 9.52
N ASP A 38 -57.61 -3.25 9.25
CA ASP A 38 -57.92 -2.25 8.22
C ASP A 38 -58.61 -1.03 8.84
N THR A 39 -58.44 0.11 8.16
CA THR A 39 -59.10 1.41 8.34
C THR A 39 -58.49 2.42 9.32
N GLY A 40 -58.28 3.64 8.80
CA GLY A 40 -58.51 4.86 9.58
C GLY A 40 -57.36 5.86 9.71
N ALA A 41 -57.05 6.58 8.63
CA ALA A 41 -56.74 8.02 8.76
C ALA A 41 -58.09 8.78 8.98
N PRO A 42 -58.16 10.09 9.30
CA PRO A 42 -57.08 11.09 9.37
C PRO A 42 -57.18 12.10 10.55
N GLY A 43 -56.20 13.02 10.62
CA GLY A 43 -56.42 14.39 11.07
C GLY A 43 -55.87 14.76 12.44
N GLY A 44 -55.18 15.91 12.52
CA GLY A 44 -54.94 16.59 13.79
C GLY A 44 -53.56 17.23 13.93
N THR A 45 -53.49 18.48 13.48
CA THR A 45 -52.45 19.49 13.71
C THR A 45 -51.93 19.54 15.15
N GLY A 46 -50.60 19.63 15.31
CA GLY A 46 -49.97 19.97 16.58
C GLY A 46 -48.48 20.25 16.41
N SER A 47 -48.13 21.54 16.26
CA SER A 47 -46.75 22.01 16.28
C SER A 47 -46.15 21.85 17.68
N ALA A 48 -44.97 21.24 17.77
CA ALA A 48 -44.10 21.32 18.93
C ALA A 48 -42.62 21.28 18.48
N PRO A 49 -41.70 21.92 19.21
CA PRO A 49 -40.51 22.55 18.65
C PRO A 49 -39.30 21.61 18.54
N LEU A 50 -38.45 21.89 17.55
CA LEU A 50 -37.10 21.34 17.42
C LEU A 50 -36.22 21.80 18.61
N PRO A 51 -35.52 20.89 19.31
CA PRO A 51 -34.46 21.31 20.22
C PRO A 51 -33.16 21.59 19.45
N ALA A 52 -32.53 22.69 19.85
CA ALA A 52 -31.27 23.20 19.35
C ALA A 52 -30.11 22.22 19.57
N ALA A 53 -29.16 22.23 18.62
CA ALA A 53 -27.91 21.51 18.68
C ALA A 53 -27.10 21.86 19.94
N ALA A 54 -27.01 20.92 20.88
CA ALA A 54 -26.06 20.96 21.98
C ALA A 54 -24.83 20.14 21.59
N ASN A 55 -23.75 20.86 21.33
CA ASN A 55 -22.42 20.36 21.04
C ASN A 55 -21.71 20.08 22.37
N ASP A 56 -21.85 18.87 22.91
CA ASP A 56 -21.13 18.44 24.11
C ASP A 56 -20.07 17.38 23.76
N ALA A 57 -18.85 17.88 23.60
CA ALA A 57 -17.64 17.08 23.59
C ALA A 57 -17.37 16.54 25.00
N ARG A 58 -17.89 15.35 25.32
CA ARG A 58 -17.39 14.53 26.43
C ARG A 58 -16.41 13.49 25.91
N ALA A 59 -15.18 13.61 26.39
CA ALA A 59 -14.05 12.74 26.13
C ALA A 59 -14.43 11.26 26.25
N ARG A 60 -14.27 10.52 25.15
CA ARG A 60 -14.31 9.05 25.15
C ARG A 60 -12.90 8.52 25.40
N THR A 61 -12.82 7.60 26.35
CA THR A 61 -11.68 6.80 26.79
C THR A 61 -10.97 6.13 25.60
N PRO A 62 -9.63 6.09 25.54
CA PRO A 62 -8.91 5.49 24.42
C PRO A 62 -9.09 3.97 24.38
N ALA A 63 -9.44 3.46 23.19
CA ALA A 63 -9.46 2.04 22.85
C ALA A 63 -8.02 1.46 22.79
N PRO A 64 -7.81 0.16 23.06
CA PRO A 64 -6.49 -0.45 23.11
C PRO A 64 -5.76 -0.40 21.75
N ALA A 65 -4.44 -0.33 21.86
CA ALA A 65 -3.47 -0.01 20.81
C ALA A 65 -3.67 -0.78 19.49
N SER A 66 -3.66 -0.01 18.41
CA SER A 66 -3.58 -0.47 17.01
C SER A 66 -2.37 -1.39 16.79
N VAL A 67 -2.61 -2.49 16.07
CA VAL A 67 -1.67 -3.55 15.65
C VAL A 67 -0.55 -3.05 14.71
N PHE A 68 -0.39 -1.73 14.54
CA PHE A 68 0.53 -1.13 13.59
C PHE A 68 1.66 -0.28 14.22
N GLY A 69 1.88 -0.37 15.53
CA GLY A 69 2.95 0.40 16.22
C GLY A 69 4.39 0.13 15.76
N TRP A 70 4.63 -0.90 14.95
CA TRP A 70 5.96 -1.26 14.45
C TRP A 70 6.33 -0.60 13.12
N VAL A 71 5.40 0.08 12.43
CA VAL A 71 5.67 0.72 11.13
C VAL A 71 6.09 2.19 11.27
N GLU A 72 6.01 2.78 12.47
CA GLU A 72 6.36 4.19 12.72
C GLU A 72 7.75 4.43 13.35
N GLN A 73 8.50 3.38 13.73
CA GLN A 73 9.72 3.55 14.54
C GLN A 73 11.07 3.63 13.79
N GLU A 74 11.11 3.59 12.46
CA GLU A 74 12.38 3.56 11.70
C GLU A 74 12.73 4.84 10.94
N ILE A 75 12.32 6.03 11.42
CA ILE A 75 12.94 7.31 11.03
C ILE A 75 13.12 8.22 12.25
N ARG A 76 14.12 7.93 13.08
CA ARG A 76 14.81 8.96 13.87
C ARG A 76 16.17 8.48 14.34
N HIS A 77 17.23 9.03 13.77
CA HIS A 77 18.58 8.93 14.32
C HIS A 77 19.03 10.27 14.91
N LYS A 78 19.60 10.11 16.11
CA LYS A 78 20.53 10.96 16.88
C LYS A 78 20.04 12.26 17.52
N PRO A 79 20.06 12.35 18.86
CA PRO A 79 20.16 13.61 19.59
C PRO A 79 21.61 14.09 19.66
N THR A 80 21.83 15.36 19.29
CA THR A 80 23.08 16.10 19.51
C THR A 80 23.13 16.61 20.96
N GLY A 81 24.34 16.61 21.52
CA GLY A 81 24.61 16.64 22.96
C GLY A 81 24.14 17.86 23.76
N ALA A 82 23.99 17.60 25.06
CA ALA A 82 23.67 18.56 26.11
C ALA A 82 24.79 19.59 26.32
N ALA A 83 24.42 20.85 26.47
CA ALA A 83 25.30 21.92 26.92
C ALA A 83 25.29 21.99 28.45
N ALA A 84 26.45 21.76 29.07
CA ALA A 84 26.68 21.98 30.49
C ALA A 84 26.99 23.47 30.75
N ARG A 85 26.40 24.01 31.82
CA ARG A 85 26.78 25.27 32.46
C ARG A 85 28.05 25.06 33.27
N GLU A 86 29.01 25.96 33.19
CA GLU A 86 29.89 26.29 34.31
C GLU A 86 30.65 27.62 34.11
N THR A 87 31.13 28.10 35.25
CA THR A 87 31.39 29.48 35.70
C THR A 87 32.71 30.12 35.24
N ALA A 88 32.72 31.45 35.17
CA ALA A 88 33.92 32.30 35.00
C ALA A 88 34.69 32.50 36.32
N PRO A 89 36.00 32.82 36.25
CA PRO A 89 36.43 34.10 36.84
C PRO A 89 37.59 34.85 36.12
N ALA A 90 37.54 36.18 36.29
CA ALA A 90 38.58 37.22 36.48
C ALA A 90 39.74 37.49 35.47
N VAL A 91 39.92 38.80 35.20
CA VAL A 91 40.80 39.51 34.22
C VAL A 91 42.05 40.11 34.94
N PRO A 92 43.09 40.62 34.23
CA PRO A 92 43.21 42.08 33.99
C PRO A 92 43.81 42.44 32.60
N ALA A 93 43.20 43.34 31.81
CA ALA A 93 43.30 44.82 31.75
C ALA A 93 44.38 45.36 30.77
N VAL A 94 43.92 45.91 29.64
CA VAL A 94 44.68 46.74 28.66
C VAL A 94 43.80 47.94 28.28
N PRO A 95 44.33 49.18 28.16
CA PRO A 95 43.55 50.42 28.03
C PRO A 95 42.92 50.65 26.63
N PRO A 96 41.94 51.56 26.51
CA PRO A 96 40.96 51.55 25.42
C PRO A 96 41.38 52.32 24.16
N VAL A 97 41.01 51.78 23.00
CA VAL A 97 41.00 52.44 21.70
C VAL A 97 39.56 52.91 21.41
N PRO A 98 39.33 54.13 20.90
CA PRO A 98 37.98 54.68 20.72
C PRO A 98 37.17 53.92 19.67
N VAL A 99 35.97 53.48 20.06
CA VAL A 99 34.97 52.84 19.19
C VAL A 99 34.09 53.93 18.56
N PRO A 100 33.86 53.91 17.22
CA PRO A 100 32.90 54.81 16.60
C PRO A 100 31.46 54.38 16.92
N VAL A 101 30.61 55.36 17.20
CA VAL A 101 29.18 55.20 17.49
C VAL A 101 28.46 54.56 16.29
N PRO A 102 27.71 53.45 16.44
CA PRO A 102 26.90 52.93 15.35
C PRO A 102 25.68 53.83 15.14
N ALA A 103 25.54 54.37 13.93
CA ALA A 103 24.38 55.14 13.51
C ALA A 103 23.09 54.31 13.63
N LEU A 104 22.02 54.95 14.14
CA LEU A 104 20.66 54.40 14.18
C LEU A 104 20.21 54.00 12.76
N ARG A 105 20.12 52.68 12.51
CA ARG A 105 19.56 52.16 11.27
C ARG A 105 18.06 52.46 11.22
N LYS A 106 17.62 53.19 10.19
CA LYS A 106 16.19 53.33 9.86
C LYS A 106 15.59 51.94 9.58
N PRO A 107 14.39 51.63 10.07
CA PRO A 107 13.78 50.32 9.86
C PRO A 107 13.45 50.13 8.37
N GLU A 108 14.04 49.11 7.75
CA GLU A 108 13.72 48.72 6.38
C GLU A 108 12.30 48.15 6.33
N ILE A 109 11.48 48.69 5.41
CA ILE A 109 10.08 48.31 5.17
C ILE A 109 9.93 46.79 4.88
N GLY A 110 10.99 46.14 4.39
CA GLY A 110 11.03 44.69 4.15
C GLY A 110 10.98 43.83 5.42
N GLY A 111 11.38 44.37 6.58
CA GLY A 111 11.27 43.68 7.88
C GLY A 111 9.83 43.59 8.39
N LEU A 112 9.02 44.63 8.14
CA LEU A 112 7.63 44.69 8.58
C LEU A 112 6.73 43.68 7.84
N ARG A 113 7.00 43.42 6.55
CA ARG A 113 6.20 42.45 5.75
C ARG A 113 6.33 41.02 6.25
N ARG A 114 7.48 40.65 6.83
CA ARG A 114 7.71 39.31 7.41
C ARG A 114 6.98 39.09 8.73
N LEU A 115 6.81 40.15 9.53
CA LEU A 115 6.02 40.12 10.77
C LEU A 115 4.50 40.07 10.52
N LEU A 116 4.05 40.56 9.35
CA LEU A 116 2.64 40.62 8.96
C LEU A 116 2.14 39.40 8.16
N GLY A 117 2.95 38.36 7.96
CA GLY A 117 2.51 37.10 7.33
C GLY A 117 2.11 37.19 5.84
N LEU A 118 2.38 38.32 5.17
CA LEU A 118 2.07 38.52 3.76
C LEU A 118 3.20 37.93 2.90
N ARG A 119 2.96 36.75 2.31
CA ARG A 119 3.85 36.17 1.29
C ARG A 119 3.72 36.97 -0.01
N ASP A 120 4.81 37.65 -0.41
CA ASP A 120 4.95 38.20 -1.75
C ASP A 120 4.95 37.03 -2.76
N ARG A 121 3.93 36.97 -3.62
CA ARG A 121 3.91 36.10 -4.80
C ARG A 121 4.86 36.71 -5.84
N GLY A 122 6.16 36.56 -5.61
CA GLY A 122 7.15 36.79 -6.66
C GLY A 122 6.98 35.73 -7.74
N LEU A 123 6.64 36.16 -8.96
CA LEU A 123 6.77 35.38 -10.19
C LEU A 123 8.25 35.08 -10.41
N SER A 124 8.77 34.07 -9.71
CA SER A 124 10.07 33.50 -10.06
C SER A 124 9.89 32.71 -11.35
N THR A 125 10.28 33.30 -12.48
CA THR A 125 10.54 32.55 -13.71
C THR A 125 11.72 31.63 -13.44
N ALA A 126 11.45 30.43 -12.93
CA ALA A 126 12.45 29.41 -12.73
C ALA A 126 13.10 29.12 -14.09
N THR A 127 14.39 29.45 -14.23
CA THR A 127 15.20 28.95 -15.34
C THR A 127 15.14 27.42 -15.35
N PRO A 128 14.88 26.76 -16.49
CA PRO A 128 14.88 25.32 -16.56
C PRO A 128 16.24 24.80 -16.09
N ARG A 129 16.26 23.99 -15.02
CA ARG A 129 17.47 23.29 -14.56
C ARG A 129 18.00 22.45 -15.72
N GLU A 130 19.32 22.41 -15.94
CA GLU A 130 19.92 21.71 -17.09
C GLU A 130 19.48 20.24 -17.26
N ASN A 131 19.11 19.56 -16.17
CA ASN A 131 18.59 18.19 -16.18
C ASN A 131 17.11 18.07 -16.61
N ALA A 132 16.37 19.16 -16.77
CA ALA A 132 14.99 19.17 -17.25
C ALA A 132 14.85 18.79 -18.74
N LYS A 133 15.96 18.64 -19.47
CA LYS A 133 15.96 18.36 -20.92
C LYS A 133 15.48 16.94 -21.25
N ASP A 134 15.84 15.96 -20.43
CA ASP A 134 15.38 14.58 -20.64
C ASP A 134 14.05 14.34 -19.94
N ARG A 135 12.96 14.49 -20.71
CA ARG A 135 11.58 14.21 -20.30
C ARG A 135 11.00 12.96 -20.96
N HIS A 136 11.83 12.16 -21.62
CA HIS A 136 11.37 11.00 -22.36
C HIS A 136 10.83 9.92 -21.40
N VAL A 137 9.61 9.49 -21.65
CA VAL A 137 8.95 8.38 -20.95
C VAL A 137 8.81 7.23 -21.95
N PRO A 138 9.15 5.99 -21.58
CA PRO A 138 9.03 4.85 -22.47
C PRO A 138 7.56 4.53 -22.78
N GLY A 139 7.35 3.74 -23.83
CA GLY A 139 6.02 3.28 -24.24
C GLY A 139 5.33 4.22 -25.24
N GLU A 140 4.09 3.84 -25.57
CA GLU A 140 3.23 4.57 -26.49
C GLU A 140 2.26 5.48 -25.72
N GLU A 141 2.09 6.72 -26.16
CA GLU A 141 1.08 7.61 -25.58
C GLU A 141 -0.31 7.26 -26.15
N ILE A 142 -1.09 6.48 -25.39
CA ILE A 142 -2.42 5.98 -25.81
C ILE A 142 -3.57 6.95 -25.52
N ALA A 143 -3.32 7.96 -24.69
CA ALA A 143 -4.20 9.10 -24.44
C ALA A 143 -3.37 10.28 -23.90
N PRO A 144 -3.86 11.54 -23.95
CA PRO A 144 -3.10 12.71 -23.49
C PRO A 144 -2.53 12.53 -22.07
N GLY A 145 -1.21 12.38 -22.00
CA GLY A 145 -0.41 12.14 -20.82
C GLY A 145 -0.60 10.78 -20.14
N LEU A 146 -1.03 9.76 -20.89
CA LEU A 146 -1.09 8.36 -20.49
C LEU A 146 -0.22 7.52 -21.42
N PHE A 147 0.78 6.87 -20.86
CA PHE A 147 1.72 6.02 -21.59
C PHE A 147 1.45 4.55 -21.28
N LEU A 148 1.41 3.71 -22.31
CA LEU A 148 1.41 2.26 -22.21
C LEU A 148 2.81 1.74 -22.52
N ILE A 149 3.45 1.14 -21.52
CA ILE A 149 4.71 0.43 -21.67
C ILE A 149 4.37 -1.05 -21.74
N GLU A 150 4.68 -1.71 -22.86
CA GLU A 150 4.47 -3.14 -23.03
C GLU A 150 5.80 -3.86 -23.26
N SER A 151 6.01 -4.95 -22.54
CA SER A 151 7.15 -5.85 -22.69
C SER A 151 6.70 -7.30 -22.61
N PHE A 152 7.58 -8.22 -22.99
CA PHE A 152 7.29 -9.64 -23.01
C PHE A 152 8.51 -10.45 -22.59
N VAL A 153 8.33 -11.30 -21.59
CA VAL A 153 9.35 -12.24 -21.11
C VAL A 153 9.00 -13.62 -21.65
N THR A 154 9.85 -14.15 -22.52
CA THR A 154 9.65 -15.49 -23.09
C THR A 154 9.84 -16.54 -22.00
N GLN A 155 8.82 -17.34 -21.73
CA GLN A 155 8.87 -18.42 -20.75
C GLN A 155 7.66 -19.35 -20.90
N ALA A 156 7.79 -20.60 -20.47
CA ALA A 156 6.69 -21.54 -20.50
C ALA A 156 5.52 -21.08 -19.61
N ILE A 157 4.31 -21.12 -20.18
CA ILE A 157 3.07 -20.96 -19.43
C ILE A 157 2.79 -22.29 -18.70
N PRO A 158 2.40 -22.27 -17.41
CA PRO A 158 1.96 -23.49 -16.74
C PRO A 158 0.82 -24.16 -17.51
N THR A 159 0.91 -25.46 -17.77
CA THR A 159 -0.11 -26.20 -18.52
C THR A 159 -1.24 -26.72 -17.62
N GLU A 160 -0.98 -26.81 -16.32
CA GLU A 160 -1.93 -27.29 -15.33
C GLU A 160 -2.46 -26.14 -14.47
N PRO A 161 -3.71 -26.24 -13.97
CA PRO A 161 -4.24 -25.29 -13.01
C PRO A 161 -3.36 -25.20 -11.75
N LEU A 162 -3.14 -23.97 -11.27
CA LEU A 162 -2.31 -23.71 -10.10
C LEU A 162 -3.13 -23.88 -8.82
N SER A 163 -2.70 -24.78 -7.94
CA SER A 163 -3.31 -24.98 -6.61
C SER A 163 -3.23 -23.71 -5.76
N LEU A 164 -4.32 -23.34 -5.09
CA LEU A 164 -4.37 -22.22 -4.14
C LEU A 164 -4.23 -22.67 -2.68
N ALA A 165 -3.90 -23.94 -2.44
CA ALA A 165 -3.75 -24.48 -1.09
C ALA A 165 -2.70 -23.72 -0.25
N PHE A 166 -1.61 -23.24 -0.85
CA PHE A 166 -0.61 -22.40 -0.18
C PHE A 166 -1.23 -21.14 0.47
N ALA A 167 -2.34 -20.65 -0.10
CA ALA A 167 -3.10 -19.51 0.38
C ALA A 167 -4.17 -19.87 1.44
N LYS A 168 -4.23 -21.12 1.92
CA LYS A 168 -5.32 -21.70 2.76
C LYS A 168 -6.66 -21.84 2.02
N ARG A 169 -6.61 -22.06 0.71
CA ARG A 169 -7.78 -22.31 -0.15
C ARG A 169 -7.72 -23.74 -0.66
N GLU A 170 -7.98 -24.67 0.26
CA GLU A 170 -7.85 -26.11 0.00
C GLU A 170 -8.82 -26.59 -1.08
N GLY A 171 -8.30 -27.36 -2.05
CA GLY A 171 -9.07 -27.87 -3.18
C GLY A 171 -9.42 -26.83 -4.24
N GLU A 172 -9.08 -25.56 -4.04
CA GLU A 172 -9.27 -24.50 -5.03
C GLU A 172 -8.05 -24.40 -5.96
N GLN A 173 -8.32 -24.12 -7.24
CA GLN A 173 -7.30 -23.97 -8.28
C GLN A 173 -7.63 -22.76 -9.15
N VAL A 174 -6.61 -22.19 -9.78
CA VAL A 174 -6.76 -21.09 -10.74
C VAL A 174 -6.13 -21.48 -12.08
N GLN A 175 -6.84 -21.17 -13.16
CA GLN A 175 -6.28 -21.34 -14.49
C GLN A 175 -5.21 -20.28 -14.75
N PRO A 176 -4.05 -20.62 -15.32
CA PRO A 176 -2.99 -19.65 -15.60
C PRO A 176 -3.49 -18.45 -16.42
N GLN A 177 -4.29 -18.68 -17.46
CA GLN A 177 -4.85 -17.60 -18.30
C GLN A 177 -5.80 -16.65 -17.57
N ASP A 178 -6.34 -17.04 -16.41
CA ASP A 178 -7.23 -16.19 -15.61
C ASP A 178 -6.43 -15.30 -14.64
N LEU A 179 -5.13 -15.55 -14.43
CA LEU A 179 -4.31 -14.77 -13.51
C LEU A 179 -3.86 -13.44 -14.10
N LEU A 180 -4.12 -12.36 -13.35
CA LEU A 180 -3.51 -11.05 -13.57
C LEU A 180 -2.69 -10.67 -12.34
N PHE A 181 -1.37 -10.66 -12.50
CA PHE A 181 -0.45 -10.13 -11.50
C PHE A 181 -0.47 -8.61 -11.58
N PHE A 182 -0.64 -7.89 -10.49
CA PHE A 182 -0.66 -6.42 -10.55
C PHE A 182 -0.05 -5.77 -9.31
N ASP A 183 0.51 -4.59 -9.54
CA ASP A 183 1.12 -3.71 -8.55
C ASP A 183 0.89 -2.24 -8.95
N THR A 184 0.79 -1.32 -7.98
CA THR A 184 0.60 0.10 -8.27
C THR A 184 1.64 1.00 -7.62
N GLU A 185 2.06 2.02 -8.36
CA GLU A 185 2.87 3.10 -7.81
C GLU A 185 1.97 4.28 -7.47
N THR A 186 2.05 4.74 -6.23
CA THR A 186 1.07 5.68 -5.67
C THR A 186 1.71 6.96 -5.16
N THR A 187 0.94 8.04 -5.10
CA THR A 187 1.43 9.33 -4.58
C THR A 187 1.59 9.37 -3.05
N GLY A 188 1.36 8.25 -2.34
CA GLY A 188 1.54 8.14 -0.90
C GLY A 188 0.80 6.97 -0.25
N LEU A 189 1.25 6.58 0.95
CA LEU A 189 0.81 5.35 1.62
C LEU A 189 -0.43 5.52 2.52
N ALA A 190 -0.90 6.75 2.74
CA ALA A 190 -1.92 7.05 3.75
C ALA A 190 -3.38 6.77 3.30
N GLY A 191 -3.61 6.21 2.11
CA GLY A 191 -4.93 5.72 1.67
C GLY A 191 -6.06 6.76 1.57
N GLY A 192 -5.75 8.06 1.66
CA GLY A 192 -6.74 9.13 1.57
C GLY A 192 -7.25 9.39 0.15
N THR A 193 -8.34 10.15 0.02
CA THR A 193 -8.94 10.52 -1.30
C THR A 193 -7.98 11.32 -2.21
N GLY A 194 -6.94 11.92 -1.62
CA GLY A 194 -5.88 12.61 -2.36
C GLY A 194 -4.85 11.67 -3.00
N THR A 195 -4.72 10.43 -2.50
CA THR A 195 -3.79 9.44 -3.04
C THR A 195 -4.28 8.95 -4.40
N ARG A 196 -3.36 8.87 -5.36
CA ARG A 196 -3.59 8.33 -6.70
C ARG A 196 -2.57 7.25 -7.01
N ALA A 197 -2.99 6.25 -7.77
CA ALA A 197 -2.06 5.44 -8.55
C ALA A 197 -1.65 6.27 -9.74
N PHE A 198 -0.36 6.58 -9.88
CA PHE A 198 0.17 7.20 -11.09
C PHE A 198 0.77 6.18 -12.04
N MET A 199 0.99 4.95 -11.55
CA MET A 199 1.32 3.80 -12.37
C MET A 199 0.47 2.59 -11.97
N ILE A 200 0.05 1.80 -12.96
CA ILE A 200 -0.53 0.47 -12.75
C ILE A 200 0.26 -0.50 -13.61
N GLY A 201 1.02 -1.38 -12.97
CA GLY A 201 1.68 -2.51 -13.61
C GLY A 201 0.77 -3.73 -13.58
N ALA A 202 0.69 -4.45 -14.69
CA ALA A 202 0.02 -5.73 -14.77
C ALA A 202 0.83 -6.73 -15.60
N ALA A 203 0.76 -8.00 -15.24
CA ALA A 203 1.33 -9.08 -16.01
C ALA A 203 0.35 -10.25 -16.11
N ASP A 204 0.30 -10.88 -17.29
CA ASP A 204 -0.55 -12.03 -17.59
C ASP A 204 0.18 -13.02 -18.51
N TRP A 205 -0.17 -14.29 -18.37
CA TRP A 205 0.33 -15.34 -19.26
C TRP A 205 -0.27 -15.17 -20.65
N HIS A 206 0.60 -15.15 -21.67
CA HIS A 206 0.18 -14.80 -23.02
C HIS A 206 1.00 -15.55 -24.08
N THR A 207 0.32 -16.06 -25.10
CA THR A 207 0.95 -16.63 -26.30
C THR A 207 1.05 -15.54 -27.37
N HIS A 208 2.26 -15.01 -27.56
CA HIS A 208 2.55 -14.01 -28.58
C HIS A 208 2.71 -14.68 -29.95
N PRO A 209 2.13 -14.13 -31.05
CA PRO A 209 2.20 -14.72 -32.38
C PRO A 209 3.61 -15.05 -32.85
N ASP A 210 4.55 -14.11 -32.66
CA ASP A 210 5.94 -14.26 -33.14
C ASP A 210 6.92 -14.80 -32.10
N ARG A 211 6.59 -14.70 -30.80
CA ARG A 211 7.51 -15.04 -29.70
C ARG A 211 7.11 -16.29 -28.93
N GLY A 212 5.95 -16.87 -29.25
CA GLY A 212 5.41 -18.02 -28.54
C GLY A 212 4.93 -17.65 -27.13
N ASP A 213 5.02 -18.62 -26.23
CA ASP A 213 4.53 -18.50 -24.86
C ASP A 213 5.43 -17.62 -23.98
N GLY A 214 4.78 -16.86 -23.09
CA GLY A 214 5.49 -16.00 -22.16
C GLY A 214 4.59 -15.26 -21.21
N LEU A 215 5.22 -14.32 -20.51
CA LEU A 215 4.57 -13.36 -19.63
C LEU A 215 4.55 -12.02 -20.34
N ARG A 216 3.36 -11.50 -20.62
CA ARG A 216 3.16 -10.14 -21.11
C ARG A 216 3.11 -9.21 -19.90
N ILE A 217 3.88 -8.13 -19.94
CA ILE A 217 3.87 -7.08 -18.93
C ILE A 217 3.38 -5.80 -19.57
N ARG A 218 2.40 -5.16 -18.94
CA ARG A 218 1.78 -3.91 -19.39
C ARG A 218 1.76 -2.94 -18.22
N GLN A 219 2.29 -1.74 -18.42
CA GLN A 219 2.31 -0.71 -17.39
C GLN A 219 1.68 0.56 -17.94
N LEU A 220 0.66 1.04 -17.24
CA LEU A 220 0.07 2.35 -17.51
C LEU A 220 0.76 3.38 -16.65
N LEU A 221 1.32 4.43 -17.26
CA LEU A 221 2.02 5.50 -16.57
C LEU A 221 1.40 6.86 -16.91
N MET A 222 0.97 7.57 -15.87
CA MET A 222 0.46 8.94 -16.01
C MET A 222 1.61 9.95 -16.01
N THR A 223 1.62 10.87 -16.96
CA THR A 223 2.52 12.04 -17.02
C THR A 223 1.78 13.35 -16.75
N THR A 224 0.47 13.28 -16.50
CA THR A 224 -0.41 14.38 -16.09
C THR A 224 -1.52 13.87 -15.17
N MET A 225 -2.07 14.74 -14.33
CA MET A 225 -3.20 14.41 -13.46
C MET A 225 -4.47 14.06 -14.26
N ALA A 226 -4.64 14.66 -15.45
CA ALA A 226 -5.83 14.47 -16.27
C ALA A 226 -5.95 13.05 -16.87
N ALA A 227 -4.84 12.32 -16.94
CA ALA A 227 -4.78 10.98 -17.51
C ALA A 227 -5.48 9.90 -16.67
N GLU A 228 -5.80 10.17 -15.40
CA GLU A 228 -6.34 9.17 -14.47
C GLU A 228 -7.61 8.48 -14.99
N THR A 229 -8.53 9.25 -15.56
CA THR A 229 -9.80 8.70 -16.07
C THR A 229 -9.57 7.76 -17.26
N ALA A 230 -8.60 8.07 -18.11
CA ALA A 230 -8.20 7.22 -19.23
C ALA A 230 -7.47 5.97 -18.72
N MET A 231 -6.57 6.12 -17.75
CA MET A 231 -5.84 5.01 -17.14
C MET A 231 -6.77 3.98 -16.51
N LEU A 232 -7.77 4.43 -15.74
CA LEU A 232 -8.76 3.53 -15.13
C LEU A 232 -9.61 2.81 -16.18
N ARG A 233 -9.98 3.49 -17.28
CA ARG A 233 -10.74 2.87 -18.37
C ARG A 233 -9.91 1.81 -19.09
N GLU A 234 -8.66 2.12 -19.37
CA GLU A 234 -7.73 1.20 -20.03
C GLU A 234 -7.49 -0.05 -19.16
N PHE A 235 -7.16 0.15 -17.88
CA PHE A 235 -6.99 -0.96 -16.94
C PHE A 235 -8.27 -1.82 -16.83
N ALA A 236 -9.45 -1.21 -16.81
CA ALA A 236 -10.72 -1.94 -16.82
C ALA A 236 -10.90 -2.81 -18.07
N GLY A 237 -10.40 -2.37 -19.23
CA GLY A 237 -10.46 -3.11 -20.49
C GLY A 237 -9.58 -4.36 -20.50
N TRP A 238 -8.61 -4.46 -19.60
CA TRP A 238 -7.77 -5.65 -19.47
C TRP A 238 -8.43 -6.77 -18.66
N LEU A 239 -9.53 -6.48 -17.97
CA LEU A 239 -10.16 -7.38 -17.00
C LEU A 239 -11.31 -8.15 -17.65
N GLN A 240 -11.38 -9.44 -17.33
CA GLN A 240 -12.48 -10.33 -17.69
C GLN A 240 -13.22 -10.78 -16.43
N PRO A 241 -14.48 -11.27 -16.54
CA PRO A 241 -15.21 -11.78 -15.38
C PRO A 241 -14.51 -12.95 -14.65
N SER A 242 -13.69 -13.73 -15.36
CA SER A 242 -12.91 -14.83 -14.79
C SER A 242 -11.59 -14.39 -14.17
N THR A 243 -11.17 -13.12 -14.34
CA THR A 243 -9.87 -12.65 -13.89
C THR A 243 -9.70 -12.82 -12.38
N VAL A 244 -8.59 -13.44 -11.99
CA VAL A 244 -8.13 -13.59 -10.61
C VAL A 244 -6.92 -12.71 -10.40
N PHE A 245 -7.06 -11.75 -9.49
CA PHE A 245 -5.95 -10.89 -9.12
C PHE A 245 -4.91 -11.63 -8.29
N SER A 246 -3.64 -11.38 -8.61
CA SER A 246 -2.51 -11.76 -7.78
C SER A 246 -1.67 -10.52 -7.48
N SER A 247 -1.40 -10.26 -6.21
CA SER A 247 -0.64 -9.07 -5.80
C SER A 247 0.17 -9.37 -4.54
N TYR A 248 1.09 -8.47 -4.17
CA TYR A 248 1.76 -8.53 -2.87
C TYR A 248 1.24 -7.40 -1.98
N ASN A 249 0.41 -7.72 -0.97
CA ASN A 249 -0.25 -6.76 -0.10
C ASN A 249 -1.36 -5.90 -0.76
N GLY A 250 -1.65 -6.12 -2.05
CA GLY A 250 -2.59 -5.29 -2.78
C GLY A 250 -4.05 -5.48 -2.42
N ARG A 251 -4.42 -6.53 -1.68
CA ARG A 251 -5.78 -6.64 -1.15
C ARG A 251 -6.08 -5.57 -0.10
N CYS A 252 -5.05 -5.16 0.64
CA CYS A 252 -5.16 -4.16 1.71
C CYS A 252 -4.84 -2.73 1.24
N TYR A 253 -4.05 -2.58 0.17
CA TYR A 253 -3.55 -1.28 -0.28
C TYR A 253 -4.07 -0.90 -1.67
N ASP A 254 -3.65 -1.61 -2.72
CA ASP A 254 -3.93 -1.26 -4.11
C ASP A 254 -5.42 -1.34 -4.48
N ALA A 255 -6.09 -2.46 -4.16
CA ALA A 255 -7.48 -2.67 -4.52
C ALA A 255 -8.43 -1.66 -3.85
N PRO A 256 -8.33 -1.36 -2.53
CA PRO A 256 -9.10 -0.28 -1.90
C PRO A 256 -8.84 1.11 -2.51
N LEU A 257 -7.58 1.40 -2.87
CA LEU A 257 -7.20 2.65 -3.54
C LEU A 257 -7.91 2.75 -4.89
N LEU A 258 -7.76 1.75 -5.75
CA LEU A 258 -8.37 1.73 -7.08
C LEU A 258 -9.90 1.80 -7.00
N LYS A 259 -10.54 1.08 -6.07
CA LYS A 259 -11.99 1.19 -5.80
C LYS A 259 -12.40 2.65 -5.52
N THR A 260 -11.62 3.36 -4.71
CA THR A 260 -11.84 4.78 -4.43
C THR A 260 -11.65 5.63 -5.69
N ARG A 261 -10.62 5.37 -6.50
CA ARG A 261 -10.38 6.10 -7.76
C ARG A 261 -11.51 5.91 -8.78
N TYR A 262 -11.98 4.68 -8.99
CA TYR A 262 -13.13 4.39 -9.85
C TYR A 262 -14.39 5.14 -9.39
N ARG A 263 -14.66 5.15 -8.07
CA ARG A 263 -15.79 5.89 -7.50
C ARG A 263 -15.68 7.39 -7.75
N LEU A 264 -14.50 7.98 -7.54
CA LEU A 264 -14.27 9.42 -7.78
C LEU A 264 -14.35 9.79 -9.27
N ALA A 265 -13.90 8.90 -10.15
CA ALA A 265 -14.03 9.03 -11.60
C ALA A 265 -15.45 8.77 -12.14
N ARG A 266 -16.40 8.40 -11.27
CA ARG A 266 -17.78 7.99 -11.63
C ARG A 266 -17.82 6.85 -12.65
N GLN A 267 -16.86 5.94 -12.56
CA GLN A 267 -16.79 4.74 -13.38
C GLN A 267 -17.23 3.51 -12.57
N ARG A 268 -17.83 2.51 -13.24
CA ARG A 268 -18.10 1.22 -12.62
C ARG A 268 -16.77 0.59 -12.19
N CYS A 269 -16.68 0.13 -10.94
CA CYS A 269 -15.47 -0.54 -10.47
C CYS A 269 -15.45 -2.00 -10.95
N PRO A 270 -14.50 -2.39 -11.83
CA PRO A 270 -14.42 -3.76 -12.35
C PRO A 270 -13.75 -4.72 -11.35
N ILE A 271 -13.08 -4.21 -10.32
CA ILE A 271 -12.27 -4.99 -9.36
C ILE A 271 -13.12 -5.66 -8.27
N THR A 272 -14.21 -5.02 -7.84
CA THR A 272 -15.05 -5.52 -6.73
C THR A 272 -15.54 -6.97 -6.88
N PRO A 273 -15.99 -7.43 -8.06
CA PRO A 273 -16.45 -8.81 -8.23
C PRO A 273 -15.33 -9.84 -8.43
N LEU A 274 -14.08 -9.43 -8.64
CA LEU A 274 -12.98 -10.34 -8.98
C LEU A 274 -12.44 -11.03 -7.72
N ASP A 275 -11.98 -12.27 -7.90
CA ASP A 275 -11.23 -12.99 -6.87
C ASP A 275 -9.81 -12.42 -6.74
N HIS A 276 -9.21 -12.56 -5.55
CA HIS A 276 -7.93 -11.94 -5.23
C HIS A 276 -7.07 -12.81 -4.32
N VAL A 277 -5.99 -13.33 -4.89
CA VAL A 277 -4.90 -14.04 -4.21
C VAL A 277 -3.81 -13.06 -3.81
N ASP A 278 -3.74 -12.71 -2.52
CA ASP A 278 -2.68 -11.84 -2.00
C ASP A 278 -1.51 -12.69 -1.47
N LEU A 279 -0.36 -12.61 -2.15
CA LEU A 279 0.84 -13.41 -1.90
C LEU A 279 1.57 -13.03 -0.60
N LEU A 280 1.30 -11.85 -0.02
CA LEU A 280 1.96 -11.45 1.23
C LEU A 280 1.60 -12.39 2.39
N PHE A 281 0.33 -12.75 2.52
CA PHE A 281 -0.13 -13.58 3.64
C PHE A 281 0.46 -14.99 3.67
N PRO A 282 0.43 -15.78 2.57
CA PRO A 282 1.10 -17.09 2.53
C PRO A 282 2.61 -16.96 2.74
N THR A 283 3.25 -15.99 2.08
CA THR A 283 4.68 -15.74 2.23
C THR A 283 5.06 -15.46 3.68
N ARG A 284 4.32 -14.58 4.36
CA ARG A 284 4.55 -14.31 5.79
C ARG A 284 4.30 -15.54 6.65
N ARG A 285 3.31 -16.38 6.36
CA ARG A 285 3.08 -17.61 7.13
C ARG A 285 4.27 -18.56 7.05
N ARG A 286 4.89 -18.67 5.87
CA ARG A 286 6.01 -19.58 5.64
C ARG A 286 7.35 -19.04 6.16
N TYR A 287 7.61 -17.75 6.00
CA TYR A 287 8.96 -17.19 6.18
C TYR A 287 9.11 -16.13 7.29
N ARG A 288 8.02 -15.73 7.96
CA ARG A 288 8.12 -14.77 9.07
C ARG A 288 8.93 -15.39 10.21
N GLY A 289 9.97 -14.69 10.64
CA GLY A 289 10.90 -15.15 11.68
C GLY A 289 12.09 -15.95 11.13
N THR A 290 12.08 -16.31 9.84
CA THR A 290 13.23 -16.93 9.15
C THR A 290 14.18 -15.87 8.59
N TRP A 291 13.63 -14.79 8.03
CA TRP A 291 14.39 -13.67 7.46
C TRP A 291 14.11 -12.36 8.18
N GLU A 292 14.87 -11.31 7.83
CA GLU A 292 14.79 -10.03 8.53
C GLU A 292 13.41 -9.35 8.39
N ASN A 293 12.75 -9.54 7.25
CA ASN A 293 11.37 -9.13 7.03
C ASN A 293 10.75 -9.94 5.86
N CYS A 294 9.49 -9.66 5.53
CA CYS A 294 8.81 -10.23 4.36
C CYS A 294 8.42 -9.13 3.36
N ARG A 295 9.28 -8.14 3.12
CA ARG A 295 9.12 -7.20 2.00
C ARG A 295 9.49 -7.92 0.70
N LEU A 296 8.91 -7.51 -0.42
CA LEU A 296 9.10 -8.18 -1.71
C LEU A 296 10.58 -8.31 -2.08
N ALA A 297 11.37 -7.25 -1.91
CA ALA A 297 12.82 -7.26 -2.12
C ALA A 297 13.58 -8.31 -1.27
N THR A 298 13.13 -8.58 -0.03
CA THR A 298 13.72 -9.65 0.79
C THR A 298 13.33 -11.02 0.26
N ILE A 299 12.09 -11.20 -0.21
CA ILE A 299 11.62 -12.45 -0.82
C ILE A 299 12.39 -12.75 -2.10
N GLU A 300 12.58 -11.75 -2.95
CA GLU A 300 13.40 -11.89 -4.15
C GLU A 300 14.80 -12.37 -3.84
N ARG A 301 15.49 -11.70 -2.92
CA ARG A 301 16.86 -12.04 -2.57
C ARG A 301 16.97 -13.43 -1.93
N GLN A 302 16.10 -13.73 -0.97
CA GLN A 302 16.22 -14.94 -0.15
C GLN A 302 15.57 -16.17 -0.80
N LEU A 303 14.43 -16.00 -1.47
CA LEU A 303 13.66 -17.12 -2.05
C LEU A 303 13.92 -17.30 -3.53
N LEU A 304 13.93 -16.20 -4.30
CA LEU A 304 14.05 -16.24 -5.76
C LEU A 304 15.50 -16.08 -6.24
N GLN A 305 16.43 -15.77 -5.32
CA GLN A 305 17.84 -15.51 -5.63
C GLN A 305 18.04 -14.38 -6.66
N ILE A 306 17.14 -13.38 -6.62
CA ILE A 306 17.19 -12.19 -7.46
C ILE A 306 17.88 -11.08 -6.68
N VAL A 307 18.91 -10.46 -7.27
CA VAL A 307 19.61 -9.31 -6.72
C VAL A 307 19.25 -8.09 -7.55
N ARG A 308 18.66 -7.06 -6.93
CA ARG A 308 18.37 -5.79 -7.59
C ARG A 308 19.64 -4.93 -7.61
N GLU A 309 20.14 -4.62 -8.80
CA GLU A 309 21.17 -3.58 -9.00
C GLU A 309 20.47 -2.22 -9.19
N ASP A 310 20.98 -1.17 -8.54
CA ASP A 310 20.51 0.22 -8.70
C ASP A 310 19.01 0.49 -8.44
N ASP A 311 18.42 -0.16 -7.43
CA ASP A 311 17.00 0.05 -7.11
C ASP A 311 16.72 1.43 -6.50
N LEU A 312 15.75 2.14 -7.08
CA LEU A 312 15.18 3.34 -6.46
C LEU A 312 14.32 2.87 -5.28
N PRO A 313 14.55 3.34 -4.04
CA PRO A 313 13.67 2.97 -2.94
C PRO A 313 12.22 3.34 -3.29
N GLY A 314 11.26 2.42 -3.14
CA GLY A 314 9.85 2.69 -3.48
C GLY A 314 9.26 3.93 -2.77
N SER A 315 9.82 4.33 -1.62
CA SER A 315 9.47 5.60 -0.96
C SER A 315 9.77 6.86 -1.78
N GLU A 316 10.65 6.77 -2.78
CA GLU A 316 11.03 7.87 -3.67
C GLU A 316 10.15 7.95 -4.93
N ALA A 317 9.37 6.91 -5.24
CA ALA A 317 8.50 6.88 -6.41
C ALA A 317 7.50 8.07 -6.47
N PRO A 318 6.82 8.46 -5.36
CA PRO A 318 5.97 9.64 -5.36
C PRO A 318 6.73 10.94 -5.69
N ALA A 319 7.96 11.06 -5.19
CA ALA A 319 8.78 12.24 -5.38
C ALA A 319 9.30 12.33 -6.82
N ALA A 320 9.67 11.19 -7.42
CA ALA A 320 10.08 11.10 -8.82
C ALA A 320 8.96 11.59 -9.76
N TRP A 321 7.74 11.09 -9.55
CA TRP A 321 6.58 11.50 -10.34
C TRP A 321 6.22 12.97 -10.16
N LEU A 322 6.19 13.46 -8.90
CA LEU A 322 5.90 14.87 -8.61
C LEU A 322 6.96 15.81 -9.20
N ASN A 323 8.23 15.42 -9.19
CA ASN A 323 9.30 16.15 -9.84
C ASN A 323 9.08 16.24 -11.36
N TYR A 324 8.70 15.13 -12.00
CA TYR A 324 8.39 15.10 -13.43
C TYR A 324 7.24 16.05 -13.80
N LEU A 325 6.15 16.05 -13.01
CA LEU A 325 5.01 16.97 -13.21
C LEU A 325 5.40 18.44 -13.07
N ARG A 326 6.42 18.76 -12.27
CA ARG A 326 6.93 20.12 -12.06
C ARG A 326 7.94 20.58 -13.11
N GLY A 327 8.10 19.84 -14.20
CA GLY A 327 9.07 20.17 -15.25
C GLY A 327 10.43 19.47 -15.06
N GLY A 328 10.59 18.59 -14.07
CA GLY A 328 11.82 17.83 -13.84
C GLY A 328 12.07 16.72 -14.87
N SER A 329 13.24 16.10 -14.75
CA SER A 329 13.67 14.98 -15.61
C SER A 329 12.82 13.71 -15.43
N ALA A 330 12.73 12.90 -16.48
CA ALA A 330 12.12 11.57 -16.48
C ALA A 330 13.05 10.45 -15.97
N VAL A 331 14.33 10.71 -15.70
CA VAL A 331 15.31 9.68 -15.30
C VAL A 331 14.80 8.80 -14.15
N ASN A 332 14.36 9.41 -13.05
CA ASN A 332 13.85 8.65 -11.91
C ASN A 332 12.48 8.02 -12.19
N LEU A 333 11.67 8.62 -13.06
CA LEU A 333 10.38 8.05 -13.45
C LEU A 333 10.55 6.74 -14.24
N ARG A 334 11.60 6.65 -15.07
CA ARG A 334 11.96 5.40 -15.74
C ARG A 334 12.46 4.33 -14.77
N ARG A 335 13.18 4.72 -13.71
CA ARG A 335 13.55 3.78 -12.64
C ARG A 335 12.34 3.25 -11.88
N VAL A 336 11.34 4.10 -11.63
CA VAL A 336 10.05 3.65 -11.05
C VAL A 336 9.36 2.65 -11.98
N ALA A 337 9.35 2.91 -13.29
CA ALA A 337 8.79 1.97 -14.25
C ALA A 337 9.53 0.62 -14.23
N GLU A 338 10.85 0.62 -14.18
CA GLU A 338 11.64 -0.62 -14.06
C GLU A 338 11.36 -1.37 -12.75
N HIS A 339 11.24 -0.65 -11.63
CA HIS A 339 10.88 -1.24 -10.33
C HIS A 339 9.52 -1.96 -10.40
N ASN A 340 8.49 -1.26 -10.86
CA ASN A 340 7.15 -1.82 -10.98
C ASN A 340 7.10 -2.97 -12.00
N HIS A 341 7.91 -2.92 -13.07
CA HIS A 341 8.06 -4.03 -14.03
C HIS A 341 8.62 -5.27 -13.33
N GLN A 342 9.72 -5.11 -12.59
CA GLN A 342 10.32 -6.20 -11.82
C GLN A 342 9.34 -6.76 -10.78
N ASP A 343 8.59 -5.91 -10.10
CA ASP A 343 7.62 -6.33 -9.08
C ASP A 343 6.55 -7.27 -9.68
N VAL A 344 5.91 -6.89 -10.79
CA VAL A 344 4.88 -7.76 -11.40
C VAL A 344 5.43 -9.06 -11.98
N VAL A 345 6.68 -9.06 -12.47
CA VAL A 345 7.38 -10.29 -12.85
C VAL A 345 7.64 -11.17 -11.62
N THR A 346 8.11 -10.58 -10.53
CA THR A 346 8.35 -11.26 -9.26
C THR A 346 7.08 -11.89 -8.71
N LEU A 347 5.91 -11.25 -8.83
CA LEU A 347 4.63 -11.83 -8.41
C LEU A 347 4.35 -13.16 -9.13
N ALA A 348 4.57 -13.21 -10.45
CA ALA A 348 4.38 -14.42 -11.24
C ALA A 348 5.32 -15.55 -10.81
N LEU A 349 6.60 -15.22 -10.57
CA LEU A 349 7.61 -16.17 -10.09
C LEU A 349 7.29 -16.67 -8.68
N LEU A 350 6.91 -15.77 -7.78
CA LEU A 350 6.57 -16.08 -6.39
C LEU A 350 5.34 -16.98 -6.30
N MET A 351 4.30 -16.70 -7.08
CA MET A 351 3.11 -17.56 -7.17
C MET A 351 3.51 -19.01 -7.50
N ARG A 352 4.26 -19.20 -8.60
CA ARG A 352 4.74 -20.53 -9.01
C ARG A 352 5.60 -21.19 -7.94
N ARG A 353 6.48 -20.41 -7.28
CA ARG A 353 7.33 -20.94 -6.22
C ARG A 353 6.52 -21.42 -5.01
N LEU A 354 5.51 -20.65 -4.57
CA LEU A 354 4.67 -21.03 -3.45
C LEU A 354 3.83 -22.29 -3.74
N VAL A 355 3.33 -22.44 -4.97
CA VAL A 355 2.66 -23.67 -5.42
C VAL A 355 3.61 -24.87 -5.33
N ALA A 356 4.82 -24.75 -5.87
CA ALA A 356 5.79 -25.84 -5.88
C ALA A 356 6.32 -26.20 -4.47
N GLU A 357 6.44 -25.23 -3.57
CA GLU A 357 6.80 -25.47 -2.16
C GLU A 357 5.69 -26.21 -1.42
N GLU A 358 4.43 -25.85 -1.67
CA GLU A 358 3.28 -26.49 -1.03
C GLU A 358 3.10 -27.94 -1.48
N GLN A 359 3.29 -28.22 -2.77
CA GLN A 359 3.30 -29.58 -3.31
C GLN A 359 4.39 -30.44 -2.66
N ARG A 360 5.62 -29.91 -2.56
CA ARG A 360 6.74 -30.61 -1.90
C ARG A 360 6.47 -30.90 -0.42
N ASP A 361 5.85 -29.98 0.31
CA ASP A 361 5.49 -30.21 1.70
C ASP A 361 4.47 -31.37 1.82
N ARG A 362 3.47 -31.43 0.92
CA ARG A 362 2.49 -32.54 0.89
C ARG A 362 3.13 -33.88 0.58
N GLU A 363 3.98 -33.92 -0.42
CA GLU A 363 4.71 -35.15 -0.80
C GLU A 363 5.55 -35.67 0.37
N THR A 364 6.24 -34.75 1.07
CA THR A 364 7.04 -35.09 2.25
C THR A 364 6.18 -35.66 3.37
N LEU A 365 5.03 -35.03 3.65
CA LEU A 365 4.09 -35.51 4.67
C LEU A 365 3.46 -36.86 4.31
N ALA A 366 3.16 -37.09 3.03
CA ALA A 366 2.63 -38.36 2.54
C ALA A 366 3.65 -39.50 2.69
N LEU A 367 4.91 -39.25 2.35
CA LEU A 367 6.00 -40.23 2.54
C LEU A 367 6.19 -40.58 4.02
N GLN A 368 6.20 -39.58 4.91
CA GLN A 368 6.29 -39.81 6.36
C GLN A 368 5.11 -40.60 6.92
N ALA A 369 3.90 -40.42 6.35
CA ALA A 369 2.73 -41.17 6.75
C ALA A 369 2.79 -42.63 6.28
N ILE A 370 3.41 -42.90 5.13
CA ILE A 370 3.62 -44.26 4.62
C ILE A 370 4.68 -44.99 5.47
N ASP A 371 5.80 -44.33 5.80
CA ASP A 371 6.87 -44.92 6.61
C ASP A 371 6.49 -45.17 8.09
N ALA A 372 5.37 -44.57 8.54
CA ALA A 372 4.85 -44.72 9.90
C ALA A 372 3.84 -45.88 10.05
N VAL A 373 3.47 -46.54 8.94
CA VAL A 373 2.57 -47.72 8.88
C VAL A 373 3.41 -48.97 8.67
#